data_AF-A0A6G3X4Q0-F1
#
_entry.id   AF-A0A6G3X4Q0-F1
#
_cell.length_a   1.000
_cell.length_b   1.000
_cell.length_c   1.000
_cell.angle_alpha   90.00
_cell.angle_beta   90.00
_cell.angle_gamma   90.00
#
_symmetry.space_group_name_H-M   'P 1'
#
loop_
_entity.id
_entity.type
_entity.pdbx_description
1 polymer ?
#
loop_
_entity_poly.entity_id
_entity_poly.type
_entity_poly.pdbx_seq_one_letter_code
_entity_poly.pdbx_strand_id
1 'polypeptide(L)'
;MAAVPDIAEMLEQLGTDVGHAVLDWADLNGQSVRLLLPSWLPSGTGYTGAVLVALETAPPPRVIVLKVLPEGPHRTEPGRHALALRLSPQAFAADHLVEQAFAPYPLKSGGALMFQAIAGEGLRDAVTLGALKGENFARAAAAVARGLLSEWNRDVTAPARMRSSEFLNRELQTAGLAEGSLDPWRDRAGLAGTSRPWFEVAGRHLPNPYLMIAGGHTGLPDRNLSVLTGLTHGDLHPDNIIVPVRRGVLNEQAYRLIDLGSFREDGALSRDIAMLVLSGLAPVVRQPQPAQQRQTLLDYVIDPHQDHADVLPADAVRRVDCVRDTAAEVMGQWRDPWQDQLLLSLTAGALVFTTFSTLPPDVRDWYQLLAARAGEAFLRSGATGTHTVPRARSAPASVPSLSEGRPTPSGAPPRATGPTGRVAPEALLRRALVEALEDLPAMADPGSREAVLRRLPRRLAVSIPRSAILRVELLGLVDTCITFHGGLRALWEAISFVDTGTRERDVLFAALLRVPEFSQQQGSNGA
;
A
#
# COMPACT_ATOMS: atom_id res chain seq x y z
N MET A 1 -36.96 -21.53 -23.05
CA MET A 1 -36.95 -20.49 -22.00
C MET A 1 -35.75 -20.74 -21.10
N ALA A 2 -34.66 -19.99 -21.29
CA ALA A 2 -33.50 -20.09 -20.42
C ALA A 2 -33.85 -19.50 -19.06
N ALA A 3 -33.66 -20.26 -17.98
CA ALA A 3 -34.01 -19.88 -16.61
C ALA A 3 -33.59 -18.43 -16.32
N VAL A 4 -34.55 -17.59 -15.94
CA VAL A 4 -34.30 -16.27 -15.35
C VAL A 4 -33.37 -16.51 -14.16
N PRO A 5 -32.25 -15.79 -14.00
CA PRO A 5 -31.44 -15.92 -12.80
C PRO A 5 -32.36 -15.68 -11.59
N ASP A 6 -32.25 -16.52 -10.57
CA ASP A 6 -33.06 -16.34 -9.39
C ASP A 6 -32.66 -14.99 -8.78
N ILE A 7 -33.55 -14.00 -8.89
CA ILE A 7 -33.34 -12.65 -8.33
C ILE A 7 -32.94 -12.78 -6.86
N ALA A 8 -33.43 -13.81 -6.16
CA ALA A 8 -33.03 -14.15 -4.81
C ALA A 8 -31.52 -14.40 -4.68
N GLU A 9 -30.91 -15.14 -5.60
CA GLU A 9 -29.48 -15.47 -5.58
C GLU A 9 -28.60 -14.22 -5.81
N MET A 10 -29.03 -13.31 -6.69
CA MET A 10 -28.33 -12.04 -6.89
C MET A 10 -28.41 -11.13 -5.67
N LEU A 11 -29.58 -11.05 -5.03
CA LEU A 11 -29.78 -10.26 -3.82
C LEU A 11 -29.05 -10.87 -2.62
N GLU A 12 -28.95 -12.20 -2.54
CA GLU A 12 -28.19 -12.90 -1.51
C GLU A 12 -26.69 -12.64 -1.62
N GLN A 13 -26.13 -12.77 -2.84
CA GLN A 13 -24.69 -12.63 -3.08
C GLN A 13 -24.19 -11.18 -3.01
N LEU A 14 -24.96 -10.23 -3.55
CA LEU A 14 -24.55 -8.83 -3.65
C LEU A 14 -25.08 -7.96 -2.51
N GLY A 15 -26.07 -8.46 -1.77
CA GLY A 15 -26.88 -7.66 -0.87
C GLY A 15 -27.97 -6.89 -1.61
N THR A 16 -28.99 -6.48 -0.86
CA THR A 16 -30.25 -5.93 -1.42
C THR A 16 -30.07 -4.63 -2.19
N ASP A 17 -29.24 -3.69 -1.72
CA ASP A 17 -29.02 -2.40 -2.40
C ASP A 17 -28.33 -2.60 -3.75
N VAL A 18 -27.23 -3.35 -3.76
CA VAL A 18 -26.42 -3.61 -4.96
C VAL A 18 -27.20 -4.47 -5.95
N GLY A 19 -27.86 -5.54 -5.49
CA GLY A 19 -28.62 -6.42 -6.38
C GLY A 19 -29.79 -5.69 -7.07
N HIS A 20 -30.54 -4.86 -6.34
CA HIS A 20 -31.56 -4.01 -6.98
C HIS A 20 -30.94 -3.00 -7.95
N ALA A 21 -29.83 -2.35 -7.60
CA ALA A 21 -29.17 -1.40 -8.49
C ALA A 21 -28.68 -2.05 -9.79
N VAL A 22 -28.21 -3.30 -9.75
CA VAL A 22 -27.84 -4.07 -10.95
C VAL A 22 -29.07 -4.37 -11.81
N LEU A 23 -30.21 -4.73 -11.20
CA LEU A 23 -31.45 -4.98 -11.94
C LEU A 23 -32.02 -3.69 -12.55
N ASP A 24 -32.05 -2.59 -11.80
CA ASP A 24 -32.47 -1.28 -12.29
C ASP A 24 -31.58 -0.82 -13.46
N TRP A 25 -30.25 -0.96 -13.32
CA TRP A 25 -29.31 -0.69 -14.39
C TRP A 25 -29.59 -1.54 -15.64
N ALA A 26 -29.86 -2.83 -15.45
CA ALA A 26 -30.10 -3.74 -16.55
C ALA A 26 -31.37 -3.36 -17.33
N ASP A 27 -32.47 -3.06 -16.64
CA ASP A 27 -33.72 -2.59 -17.25
C ASP A 27 -33.52 -1.29 -18.04
N LEU A 28 -32.86 -0.30 -17.43
CA LEU A 28 -32.56 0.99 -18.06
C LEU A 28 -31.72 0.88 -19.34
N ASN A 29 -30.84 -0.12 -19.41
CA ASN A 29 -29.95 -0.33 -20.55
C ASN A 29 -30.45 -1.42 -21.51
N GLY A 30 -31.67 -1.92 -21.32
CA GLY A 30 -32.24 -3.01 -22.12
C GLY A 30 -31.39 -4.28 -22.08
N GLN A 31 -30.71 -4.53 -20.96
CA GLN A 31 -29.86 -5.70 -20.74
C GLN A 31 -30.60 -6.76 -19.92
N SER A 32 -30.40 -8.02 -20.27
CA SER A 32 -30.48 -9.13 -19.32
C SER A 32 -29.16 -9.25 -18.58
N VAL A 33 -29.19 -9.60 -17.30
CA VAL A 33 -28.01 -9.77 -16.45
C VAL A 33 -28.11 -11.06 -15.67
N ARG A 34 -27.00 -11.81 -15.52
CA ARG A 34 -26.90 -13.02 -14.70
C ARG A 34 -25.57 -13.05 -13.97
N LEU A 35 -25.56 -13.51 -12.73
CA LEU A 35 -24.30 -13.82 -12.04
C LEU A 35 -23.69 -15.07 -12.67
N LEU A 36 -22.40 -15.01 -13.00
CA LEU A 36 -21.67 -16.20 -13.45
C LEU A 36 -21.21 -16.98 -12.22
N LEU A 37 -21.69 -18.23 -12.12
CA LEU A 37 -21.42 -19.11 -10.98
C LEU A 37 -20.73 -20.42 -11.43
N PRO A 38 -19.85 -21.00 -10.59
CA PRO A 38 -19.34 -20.43 -9.33
C PRO A 38 -18.50 -19.18 -9.56
N SER A 39 -18.38 -18.32 -8.55
CA SER A 39 -17.52 -17.13 -8.61
C SER A 39 -16.11 -17.53 -9.06
N TRP A 40 -15.60 -16.87 -10.11
CA TRP A 40 -14.25 -17.15 -10.65
C TRP A 40 -13.15 -16.69 -9.70
N LEU A 41 -13.47 -15.75 -8.80
CA LEU A 41 -12.61 -15.31 -7.70
C LEU A 41 -12.99 -16.12 -6.45
N PRO A 42 -12.03 -16.59 -5.64
CA PRO A 42 -12.32 -16.97 -4.27
C PRO A 42 -13.09 -15.82 -3.60
N SER A 43 -14.17 -16.13 -2.89
CA SER A 43 -14.96 -15.14 -2.17
C SER A 43 -14.05 -14.33 -1.23
N GLY A 44 -13.80 -13.08 -1.59
CA GLY A 44 -12.89 -12.19 -0.85
C GLY A 44 -13.16 -10.74 -1.23
N THR A 45 -13.24 -9.88 -0.22
CA THR A 45 -13.24 -8.42 -0.41
C THR A 45 -11.87 -8.00 -0.93
N GLY A 46 -11.80 -7.28 -2.05
CA GLY A 46 -10.56 -6.66 -2.49
C GLY A 46 -10.00 -5.71 -1.41
N TYR A 47 -8.73 -5.30 -1.53
CA TYR A 47 -8.06 -4.40 -0.59
C TYR A 47 -8.83 -3.08 -0.31
N THR A 48 -9.72 -2.67 -1.22
CA THR A 48 -10.55 -1.46 -1.18
C THR A 48 -11.94 -1.67 -0.57
N GLY A 49 -12.27 -2.89 -0.11
CA GLY A 49 -13.64 -3.26 0.27
C GLY A 49 -14.59 -3.39 -0.91
N ALA A 50 -14.10 -3.22 -2.14
CA ALA A 50 -14.88 -3.43 -3.35
C ALA A 50 -15.23 -4.91 -3.51
N VAL A 51 -16.49 -5.18 -3.80
CA VAL A 51 -16.96 -6.50 -4.21
C VAL A 51 -16.77 -6.61 -5.72
N LEU A 52 -16.06 -7.64 -6.15
CA LEU A 52 -15.86 -7.96 -7.56
C LEU A 52 -16.70 -9.19 -7.90
N VAL A 53 -17.62 -9.04 -8.86
CA VAL A 53 -18.41 -10.17 -9.36
C VAL A 53 -18.45 -10.23 -10.88
N ALA A 54 -18.84 -11.41 -11.31
CA ALA A 54 -19.02 -11.80 -12.68
C ALA A 54 -20.43 -11.60 -13.18
N LEU A 55 -20.62 -10.85 -14.26
CA LEU A 55 -21.93 -10.73 -14.89
C LEU A 55 -21.90 -11.19 -16.34
N GLU A 56 -22.81 -12.09 -16.70
CA GLU A 56 -23.24 -12.28 -18.09
C GLU A 56 -24.28 -11.21 -18.41
N THR A 57 -24.12 -10.51 -19.53
CA THR A 57 -25.04 -9.47 -20.01
C THR A 57 -25.41 -9.70 -21.46
N ALA A 58 -26.61 -9.30 -21.88
CA ALA A 58 -27.04 -9.33 -23.29
C ALA A 58 -28.20 -8.35 -23.53
N PRO A 59 -28.35 -7.73 -24.72
CA PRO A 59 -27.54 -7.89 -25.93
C PRO A 59 -26.45 -6.80 -26.12
N PRO A 60 -25.34 -7.10 -26.86
CA PRO A 60 -24.94 -8.44 -27.29
C PRO A 60 -24.43 -9.27 -26.09
N PRO A 61 -24.47 -10.62 -26.17
CA PRO A 61 -23.95 -11.48 -25.12
C PRO A 61 -22.48 -11.20 -24.81
N ARG A 62 -22.15 -10.87 -23.56
CA ARG A 62 -20.78 -10.67 -23.08
C ARG A 62 -20.69 -10.90 -21.58
N VAL A 63 -19.49 -11.25 -21.12
CA VAL A 63 -19.17 -11.34 -19.70
C VAL A 63 -18.37 -10.11 -19.29
N ILE A 64 -18.74 -9.52 -18.15
CA ILE A 64 -18.11 -8.32 -17.58
C ILE A 64 -17.79 -8.54 -16.11
N VAL A 65 -16.87 -7.72 -15.58
CA VAL A 65 -16.60 -7.59 -14.15
C VAL A 65 -17.41 -6.42 -13.61
N LEU A 66 -18.21 -6.67 -12.59
CA LEU A 66 -18.81 -5.61 -11.78
C LEU A 66 -17.94 -5.36 -10.55
N LYS A 67 -17.48 -4.11 -10.41
CA LYS A 67 -16.83 -3.60 -9.21
C LYS A 67 -17.82 -2.70 -8.46
N VAL A 68 -18.13 -3.08 -7.21
CA VAL A 68 -18.99 -2.30 -6.33
C VAL A 68 -18.13 -1.36 -5.50
N LEU A 69 -18.29 -0.05 -5.72
CA LEU A 69 -17.51 0.99 -5.07
C LEU A 69 -18.31 1.57 -3.90
N PRO A 70 -17.77 1.57 -2.66
CA PRO A 70 -18.45 2.16 -1.52
C PRO A 70 -18.54 3.69 -1.65
N GLU A 71 -19.36 4.31 -0.80
CA GLU A 71 -19.34 5.76 -0.63
C GLU A 71 -17.93 6.23 -0.20
N GLY A 72 -17.53 7.43 -0.66
CA GLY A 72 -16.27 8.05 -0.30
C GLY A 72 -15.30 8.19 -1.48
N PRO A 73 -13.98 8.20 -1.22
CA PRO A 73 -12.96 8.54 -2.23
C PRO A 73 -13.00 7.64 -3.48
N HIS A 74 -13.34 6.36 -3.31
CA HIS A 74 -13.41 5.36 -4.37
C HIS A 74 -14.52 5.64 -5.40
N ARG A 75 -15.53 6.45 -5.08
CA ARG A 75 -16.58 6.88 -6.03
C ARG A 75 -16.01 7.58 -7.27
N THR A 76 -14.82 8.16 -7.17
CA THR A 76 -14.16 8.87 -8.28
C THR A 76 -13.46 7.94 -9.28
N GLU A 77 -13.30 6.66 -8.93
CA GLU A 77 -12.59 5.66 -9.74
C GLU A 77 -13.12 5.54 -11.18
N PRO A 78 -14.44 5.46 -11.46
CA PRO A 78 -14.92 5.36 -12.83
C PRO A 78 -14.55 6.59 -13.68
N GLY A 79 -14.53 7.77 -13.06
CA GLY A 79 -14.12 9.00 -13.73
C GLY A 79 -12.65 8.98 -14.12
N ARG A 80 -11.78 8.47 -13.23
CA ARG A 80 -10.34 8.33 -13.50
C ARG A 80 -10.05 7.24 -14.53
N HIS A 81 -10.79 6.13 -14.50
CA HIS A 81 -10.71 5.09 -15.52
C HIS A 81 -11.10 5.64 -16.89
N ALA A 82 -12.23 6.35 -16.99
CA ALA A 82 -12.66 6.98 -18.24
C ALA A 82 -11.64 8.03 -18.72
N LEU A 83 -11.04 8.79 -17.80
CA LEU A 83 -9.97 9.73 -18.12
C LEU A 83 -8.73 9.02 -18.69
N ALA A 84 -8.32 7.91 -18.08
CA ALA A 84 -7.20 7.09 -18.55
C ALA A 84 -7.42 6.62 -20.00
N LEU A 85 -8.59 6.03 -20.29
CA LEU A 85 -8.94 5.59 -21.65
C LEU A 85 -8.93 6.75 -22.66
N ARG A 86 -9.43 7.92 -22.25
CA ARG A 86 -9.54 9.10 -23.13
C ARG A 86 -8.19 9.73 -23.46
N LEU A 87 -7.28 9.82 -22.50
CA LEU A 87 -6.00 10.50 -22.67
C LEU A 87 -4.89 9.60 -23.22
N SER A 88 -5.06 8.29 -23.11
CA SER A 88 -4.09 7.33 -23.62
C SER A 88 -4.05 7.33 -25.16
N PRO A 89 -2.88 7.08 -25.78
CA PRO A 89 -2.81 6.79 -27.21
C PRO A 89 -3.77 5.65 -27.55
N GLN A 90 -4.54 5.82 -28.63
CA GLN A 90 -5.65 4.92 -28.98
C GLN A 90 -5.22 3.44 -29.05
N ALA A 91 -4.06 3.16 -29.66
CA ALA A 91 -3.52 1.80 -29.74
C ALA A 91 -3.23 1.24 -28.35
N PHE A 92 -2.51 1.98 -27.51
CA PHE A 92 -2.20 1.55 -26.14
C PHE A 92 -3.45 1.33 -25.30
N ALA A 93 -4.46 2.20 -25.41
CA ALA A 93 -5.72 2.05 -24.69
C ALA A 93 -6.43 0.73 -25.07
N ALA A 94 -6.57 0.46 -26.37
CA ALA A 94 -7.21 -0.76 -26.87
C ALA A 94 -6.42 -2.04 -26.53
N ASP A 95 -5.09 -1.95 -26.61
CA ASP A 95 -4.21 -3.10 -26.45
C ASP A 95 -3.84 -3.39 -25.00
N HIS A 96 -3.93 -2.42 -24.09
CA HIS A 96 -3.39 -2.58 -22.74
C HIS A 96 -4.28 -2.08 -21.61
N LEU A 97 -5.32 -1.30 -21.85
CA LEU A 97 -6.21 -0.86 -20.76
C LEU A 97 -7.50 -1.67 -20.78
N VAL A 98 -7.98 -2.08 -19.60
CA VAL A 98 -9.34 -2.62 -19.50
C VAL A 98 -10.34 -1.54 -19.88
N GLU A 99 -11.35 -1.89 -20.68
CA GLU A 99 -12.42 -0.97 -21.02
C GLU A 99 -13.45 -0.87 -19.90
N GLN A 100 -14.11 0.29 -19.81
CA GLN A 100 -15.32 0.42 -19.04
C GLN A 100 -16.53 0.07 -19.93
N ALA A 101 -17.04 -1.16 -19.81
CA ALA A 101 -18.02 -1.73 -20.72
C ALA A 101 -19.36 -0.96 -20.75
N PHE A 102 -19.69 -0.28 -19.65
CA PHE A 102 -20.89 0.53 -19.49
C PHE A 102 -20.63 1.76 -18.60
N ALA A 103 -21.48 2.77 -18.71
CA ALA A 103 -21.46 3.92 -17.80
C ALA A 103 -21.64 3.46 -16.34
N PRO A 104 -21.00 4.13 -15.37
CA PRO A 104 -21.13 3.75 -13.97
C PRO A 104 -22.54 4.06 -13.48
N TYR A 105 -23.06 3.27 -12.54
CA TYR A 105 -24.42 3.42 -12.02
C TYR A 105 -24.39 3.78 -10.52
N PRO A 106 -25.04 4.88 -10.09
CA PRO A 106 -24.99 5.31 -8.69
C PRO A 106 -25.78 4.37 -7.78
N LEU A 107 -25.28 4.15 -6.57
CA LEU A 107 -26.00 3.43 -5.51
C LEU A 107 -26.75 4.39 -4.59
N LYS A 108 -27.86 3.92 -3.99
CA LYS A 108 -28.62 4.72 -3.01
C LYS A 108 -27.80 5.01 -1.76
N SER A 109 -26.89 4.10 -1.42
CA SER A 109 -25.90 4.25 -0.35
C SER A 109 -24.82 5.29 -0.62
N GLY A 110 -24.83 5.98 -1.77
CA GLY A 110 -23.81 7.00 -2.13
C GLY A 110 -22.57 6.42 -2.82
N GLY A 111 -22.47 5.09 -2.94
CA GLY A 111 -21.47 4.39 -3.75
C GLY A 111 -21.80 4.36 -5.25
N ALA A 112 -21.09 3.51 -6.00
CA ALA A 112 -21.32 3.31 -7.43
C ALA A 112 -21.03 1.87 -7.88
N LEU A 113 -21.75 1.42 -8.90
CA LEU A 113 -21.43 0.25 -9.69
C LEU A 113 -20.51 0.68 -10.84
N MET A 114 -19.42 -0.06 -11.04
CA MET A 114 -18.51 0.12 -12.15
C MET A 114 -18.42 -1.17 -12.95
N PHE A 115 -18.62 -1.06 -14.27
CA PHE A 115 -18.69 -2.20 -15.18
C PHE A 115 -17.44 -2.23 -16.07
N GLN A 116 -16.59 -3.22 -15.86
CA GLN A 116 -15.33 -3.39 -16.58
C GLN A 116 -15.42 -4.57 -17.54
N ALA A 117 -14.83 -4.43 -18.73
CA ALA A 117 -14.61 -5.56 -19.61
C ALA A 117 -13.65 -6.56 -18.95
N ILE A 118 -13.71 -7.83 -19.36
CA ILE A 118 -12.72 -8.82 -18.92
C ILE A 118 -11.35 -8.40 -19.46
N ALA A 119 -10.36 -8.37 -18.59
CA ALA A 119 -8.97 -8.23 -18.98
C ALA A 119 -8.50 -9.48 -19.74
N GLY A 120 -8.06 -9.30 -20.99
CA GLY A 120 -7.59 -10.40 -21.84
C GLY A 120 -8.73 -11.04 -22.63
N GLU A 121 -8.59 -12.31 -22.97
CA GLU A 121 -9.57 -13.04 -23.81
C GLU A 121 -10.62 -13.82 -23.01
N GLY A 122 -10.49 -13.85 -21.68
CA GLY A 122 -11.38 -14.61 -20.81
C GLY A 122 -10.86 -14.72 -19.39
N LEU A 123 -11.72 -15.20 -18.49
CA LEU A 123 -11.44 -15.27 -17.05
C LEU A 123 -10.60 -16.47 -16.63
N ARG A 124 -10.57 -17.50 -17.47
CA ARG A 124 -9.84 -18.76 -17.22
C ARG A 124 -8.42 -18.74 -17.78
N ASP A 125 -8.22 -17.93 -18.83
CA ASP A 125 -7.04 -17.95 -19.69
C ASP A 125 -6.22 -16.67 -19.47
N ALA A 126 -6.08 -16.27 -18.21
CA ALA A 126 -5.33 -15.09 -17.79
C ALA A 126 -4.79 -15.28 -16.37
N VAL A 127 -3.63 -14.68 -16.09
CA VAL A 127 -2.96 -14.75 -14.79
C VAL A 127 -2.43 -13.38 -14.42
N THR A 128 -2.36 -13.06 -13.12
CA THR A 128 -1.67 -11.83 -12.71
C THR A 128 -0.16 -11.97 -12.93
N LEU A 129 0.54 -10.87 -13.19
CA LEU A 129 2.01 -10.87 -13.20
C LEU A 129 2.55 -11.36 -11.85
N GLY A 130 1.86 -11.05 -10.75
CA GLY A 130 2.23 -11.52 -9.39
C GLY A 130 2.24 -13.04 -9.23
N ALA A 131 1.43 -13.77 -10.00
CA ALA A 131 1.40 -15.23 -10.00
C ALA A 131 2.56 -15.86 -10.81
N LEU A 132 3.26 -15.07 -11.65
CA LEU A 132 4.36 -15.56 -12.48
C LEU A 132 5.66 -15.71 -11.70
N LYS A 133 6.50 -16.63 -12.16
CA LYS A 133 7.81 -16.94 -11.56
C LYS A 133 8.90 -16.98 -12.63
N GLY A 134 10.14 -16.74 -12.22
CA GLY A 134 11.32 -16.87 -13.07
C GLY A 134 11.20 -16.08 -14.37
N GLU A 135 11.52 -16.73 -15.48
CA GLU A 135 11.58 -16.10 -16.81
C GLU A 135 10.23 -15.55 -17.30
N ASN A 136 9.12 -16.17 -16.91
CA ASN A 136 7.80 -15.69 -17.29
C ASN A 136 7.46 -14.36 -16.60
N PHE A 137 7.85 -14.21 -15.33
CA PHE A 137 7.74 -12.92 -14.65
C PHE A 137 8.62 -11.88 -15.34
N ALA A 138 9.90 -12.21 -15.58
CA ALA A 138 10.87 -11.29 -16.15
C ALA A 138 10.43 -10.76 -17.53
N ARG A 139 10.03 -11.64 -18.45
CA ARG A 139 9.57 -11.25 -19.79
C ARG A 139 8.32 -10.37 -19.75
N ALA A 140 7.33 -10.72 -18.93
CA ALA A 140 6.11 -9.93 -18.81
C ALA A 140 6.33 -8.58 -18.13
N ALA A 141 7.13 -8.52 -17.07
CA ALA A 141 7.48 -7.27 -16.40
C ALA A 141 8.29 -6.33 -17.32
N ALA A 142 9.21 -6.89 -18.12
CA ALA A 142 9.93 -6.14 -19.14
C ALA A 142 9.00 -5.61 -20.25
N ALA A 143 8.06 -6.43 -20.75
CA ALA A 143 7.07 -6.00 -21.74
C ALA A 143 6.22 -4.83 -21.21
N VAL A 144 5.78 -4.90 -19.95
CA VAL A 144 5.04 -3.81 -19.29
C VAL A 144 5.90 -2.56 -19.18
N ALA A 145 7.12 -2.65 -18.62
CA ALA A 145 8.01 -1.51 -18.46
C ALA A 145 8.29 -0.80 -19.80
N ARG A 146 8.50 -1.58 -20.87
CA ARG A 146 8.67 -1.05 -22.23
C ARG A 146 7.41 -0.35 -22.72
N GLY A 147 6.25 -1.01 -22.67
CA GLY A 147 4.99 -0.43 -23.13
C GLY A 147 4.61 0.86 -22.39
N LEU A 148 4.82 0.93 -21.08
CA LEU A 148 4.58 2.16 -20.29
C LEU A 148 5.43 3.34 -20.77
N LEU A 149 6.71 3.12 -21.05
CA LEU A 149 7.66 4.19 -21.34
C LEU A 149 7.72 4.54 -22.84
N SER A 150 7.65 3.57 -23.74
CA SER A 150 7.79 3.80 -25.19
C SER A 150 6.48 3.88 -25.97
N GLU A 151 5.38 3.31 -25.45
CA GLU A 151 4.11 3.25 -26.17
C GLU A 151 3.06 4.16 -25.53
N TRP A 152 2.84 4.03 -24.21
CA TRP A 152 1.87 4.84 -23.49
C TRP A 152 2.28 6.31 -23.42
N ASN A 153 3.57 6.56 -23.21
CA ASN A 153 4.16 7.88 -23.04
C ASN A 153 5.02 8.33 -24.23
N ARG A 154 4.74 7.79 -25.43
CA ARG A 154 5.51 8.08 -26.65
C ARG A 154 5.59 9.56 -27.02
N ASP A 155 4.57 10.34 -26.63
CA ASP A 155 4.40 11.75 -26.99
C ASP A 155 4.96 12.70 -25.89
N VAL A 156 5.61 12.18 -24.85
CA VAL A 156 6.25 13.00 -23.81
C VAL A 156 7.54 13.60 -24.36
N THR A 157 7.55 14.92 -24.56
CA THR A 157 8.68 15.60 -25.22
C THR A 157 9.44 16.57 -24.32
N ALA A 158 8.84 17.06 -23.22
CA ALA A 158 9.41 18.16 -22.44
C ALA A 158 9.58 17.79 -20.94
N PRO A 159 10.80 17.88 -20.39
CA PRO A 159 11.03 17.72 -18.96
C PRO A 159 10.51 18.94 -18.17
N ALA A 160 9.94 18.69 -17.00
CA ALA A 160 9.69 19.71 -15.99
C ALA A 160 10.94 19.90 -15.12
N ARG A 161 11.21 21.13 -14.68
CA ARG A 161 12.21 21.39 -13.65
C ARG A 161 11.52 21.46 -12.29
N MET A 162 11.99 20.68 -11.34
CA MET A 162 11.36 20.52 -10.03
C MET A 162 12.42 20.34 -8.96
N ARG A 163 12.15 20.79 -7.72
CA ARG A 163 13.00 20.51 -6.56
C ARG A 163 12.80 19.08 -6.07
N SER A 164 13.83 18.46 -5.51
CA SER A 164 13.73 17.11 -4.94
C SER A 164 12.66 17.00 -3.85
N SER A 165 12.51 18.01 -3.00
CA SER A 165 11.46 18.08 -1.98
C SER A 165 10.06 18.13 -2.60
N GLU A 166 9.88 18.99 -3.61
CA GLU A 166 8.63 19.15 -4.37
C GLU A 166 8.23 17.83 -5.07
N PHE A 167 9.20 17.14 -5.67
CA PHE A 167 8.99 15.82 -6.27
C PHE A 167 8.50 14.80 -5.25
N LEU A 168 9.22 14.64 -4.13
CA LEU A 168 8.86 13.68 -3.08
C LEU A 168 7.49 13.98 -2.47
N ASN A 169 7.20 15.27 -2.25
CA ASN A 169 5.92 15.71 -1.71
C ASN A 169 4.75 15.34 -2.65
N ARG A 170 4.88 15.64 -3.94
CA ARG A 170 3.87 15.31 -4.96
C ARG A 170 3.63 13.80 -5.08
N GLU A 171 4.69 13.00 -5.06
CA GLU A 171 4.58 11.54 -5.13
C GLU A 171 3.84 10.94 -3.93
N LEU A 172 4.07 11.47 -2.72
CA LEU A 172 3.46 10.99 -1.47
C LEU A 172 2.02 11.48 -1.27
N GLN A 173 1.71 12.74 -1.58
CA GLN A 173 0.33 13.24 -1.57
C GLN A 173 -0.56 12.42 -2.51
N THR A 174 -0.01 12.04 -3.67
CA THR A 174 -0.71 11.21 -4.65
C THR A 174 -1.00 9.81 -4.12
N ALA A 175 -0.16 9.26 -3.26
CA ALA A 175 -0.41 7.96 -2.62
C ALA A 175 -1.53 8.01 -1.56
N GLY A 176 -2.26 9.13 -1.44
CA GLY A 176 -3.33 9.32 -0.47
C GLY A 176 -2.83 9.51 0.96
N LEU A 177 -1.52 9.73 1.14
CA LEU A 177 -0.93 10.02 2.43
C LEU A 177 -1.19 11.49 2.77
N ALA A 178 -2.14 11.71 3.68
CA ALA A 178 -2.37 13.02 4.29
C ALA A 178 -1.12 13.51 5.03
N GLU A 179 -1.04 14.81 5.27
CA GLU A 179 -0.01 15.39 6.13
C GLU A 179 -0.01 14.69 7.50
N GLY A 180 1.17 14.27 7.97
CA GLY A 180 1.32 13.50 9.21
C GLY A 180 1.05 11.99 9.10
N SER A 181 0.62 11.45 7.94
CA SER A 181 0.40 9.98 7.77
C SER A 181 1.69 9.17 7.94
N LEU A 182 2.84 9.80 7.74
CA LEU A 182 4.15 9.22 7.95
C LEU A 182 4.67 9.41 9.38
N ASP A 183 4.03 10.21 10.22
CA ASP A 183 4.51 10.53 11.57
C ASP A 183 4.63 9.29 12.45
N PRO A 184 3.66 8.36 12.51
CA PRO A 184 3.82 7.13 13.28
C PRO A 184 5.04 6.29 12.86
N TRP A 185 5.38 6.34 11.57
CA TRP A 185 6.49 5.59 10.97
C TRP A 185 7.83 6.29 11.17
N ARG A 186 7.83 7.63 11.08
CA ARG A 186 8.94 8.48 11.51
C ARG A 186 9.25 8.25 12.99
N ASP A 187 8.22 8.12 13.81
CA ASP A 187 8.36 7.94 15.25
C ASP A 187 8.91 6.57 15.62
N ARG A 188 8.38 5.52 14.99
CA ARG A 188 8.90 4.15 15.10
C ARG A 188 10.38 4.07 14.78
N ALA A 189 10.83 4.83 13.80
CA ALA A 189 12.22 4.88 13.39
C ALA A 189 13.15 5.64 14.35
N GLY A 190 12.61 6.21 15.43
CA GLY A 190 13.34 7.11 16.30
C GLY A 190 13.69 8.45 15.64
N LEU A 191 13.00 8.80 14.54
CA LEU A 191 13.19 10.05 13.82
C LEU A 191 12.13 11.11 14.17
N ALA A 192 11.19 10.77 15.08
CA ALA A 192 10.21 11.68 15.69
C ALA A 192 10.87 12.98 16.18
N GLY A 193 10.41 14.13 15.69
CA GLY A 193 10.89 15.42 16.19
C GLY A 193 12.40 15.66 16.03
N THR A 194 13.10 14.79 15.29
CA THR A 194 14.52 14.99 15.03
C THR A 194 14.68 16.03 13.93
N SER A 195 15.44 17.09 14.22
CA SER A 195 15.98 18.00 13.21
C SER A 195 17.31 17.50 12.66
N ARG A 196 17.63 16.21 12.84
CA ARG A 196 18.90 15.64 12.39
C ARG A 196 18.79 15.35 10.89
N PRO A 197 19.54 16.06 10.04
CA PRO A 197 19.50 15.86 8.59
C PRO A 197 20.02 14.48 8.18
N TRP A 198 20.86 13.87 9.02
CA TRP A 198 21.48 12.58 8.77
C TRP A 198 21.46 11.72 10.03
N PHE A 199 21.47 10.40 9.85
CA PHE A 199 21.53 9.41 10.92
C PHE A 199 22.47 8.26 10.55
N GLU A 200 23.01 7.57 11.55
CA GLU A 200 23.94 6.46 11.38
C GLU A 200 23.22 5.12 11.50
N VAL A 201 23.36 4.25 10.50
CA VAL A 201 22.88 2.85 10.54
C VAL A 201 23.94 1.93 9.99
N ALA A 202 24.37 0.94 10.79
CA ALA A 202 25.39 -0.03 10.41
C ALA A 202 26.68 0.63 9.84
N GLY A 203 27.09 1.75 10.43
CA GLY A 203 28.27 2.52 10.02
C GLY A 203 28.10 3.34 8.73
N ARG A 204 26.87 3.48 8.22
CA ARG A 204 26.52 4.36 7.10
C ARG A 204 25.80 5.62 7.58
N HIS A 205 26.25 6.76 7.06
CA HIS A 205 25.66 8.07 7.26
C HIS A 205 24.55 8.30 6.20
N LEU A 206 23.29 8.17 6.59
CA LEU A 206 22.14 8.22 5.68
C LEU A 206 21.29 9.48 5.90
N PRO A 207 20.75 10.10 4.83
CA PRO A 207 19.92 11.27 4.97
C PRO A 207 18.58 10.87 5.58
N ASN A 208 18.00 11.75 6.39
CA ASN A 208 16.64 11.58 6.90
C ASN A 208 15.64 11.79 5.74
N PRO A 209 15.01 10.72 5.22
CA PRO A 209 14.14 10.84 4.04
C PRO A 209 12.90 11.70 4.34
N TYR A 210 12.48 11.81 5.60
CA TYR A 210 11.35 12.65 5.99
C TYR A 210 11.68 14.15 5.90
N LEU A 211 12.93 14.53 6.22
CA LEU A 211 13.39 15.91 6.06
C LEU A 211 13.65 16.28 4.59
N MET A 212 13.97 15.28 3.73
CA MET A 212 14.05 15.51 2.29
C MET A 212 12.69 15.90 1.70
N ILE A 213 11.58 15.30 2.16
CA ILE A 213 10.22 15.65 1.72
C ILE A 213 9.86 17.09 2.08
N ALA A 214 10.17 17.50 3.31
CA ALA A 214 9.86 18.85 3.79
C ALA A 214 10.65 19.93 3.01
N GLY A 215 11.86 19.60 2.57
CA GLY A 215 12.75 20.55 1.90
C GLY A 215 13.26 21.65 2.84
N GLY A 216 14.11 22.54 2.30
CA GLY A 216 14.57 23.74 3.02
C GLY A 216 15.46 23.52 4.24
N HIS A 217 15.78 22.27 4.60
CA HIS A 217 16.65 21.96 5.73
C HIS A 217 18.12 22.25 5.39
N THR A 218 18.80 23.09 6.15
CA THR A 218 20.18 23.56 5.85
C THR A 218 21.22 22.44 5.73
N GLY A 219 21.00 21.32 6.41
CA GLY A 219 21.87 20.14 6.35
C GLY A 219 21.56 19.12 5.25
N LEU A 220 20.53 19.33 4.43
CA LEU A 220 20.17 18.45 3.30
C LEU A 220 20.01 19.27 2.01
N PRO A 221 20.78 18.98 0.95
CA PRO A 221 20.59 19.65 -0.33
C PRO A 221 19.19 19.41 -0.91
N ASP A 222 18.55 20.46 -1.41
CA ASP A 222 17.31 20.38 -2.16
C ASP A 222 17.58 20.71 -3.64
N ARG A 223 17.92 19.68 -4.42
CA ARG A 223 18.42 19.82 -5.79
C ARG A 223 17.28 20.05 -6.77
N ASN A 224 17.50 20.89 -7.78
CA ASN A 224 16.64 20.93 -8.96
C ASN A 224 17.01 19.80 -9.92
N LEU A 225 16.02 19.01 -10.34
CA LEU A 225 16.16 17.93 -11.31
C LEU A 225 15.24 18.16 -12.52
N SER A 226 15.57 17.50 -13.63
CA SER A 226 14.72 17.41 -14.81
C SER A 226 13.88 16.15 -14.68
N VAL A 227 12.56 16.31 -14.71
CA VAL A 227 11.60 15.24 -14.47
C VAL A 227 10.76 15.06 -15.73
N LEU A 228 10.71 13.84 -16.24
CA LEU A 228 9.74 13.45 -17.26
C LEU A 228 8.44 13.05 -16.57
N THR A 229 7.37 13.73 -16.97
CA THR A 229 6.01 13.50 -16.49
C THR A 229 5.09 13.13 -17.63
N GLY A 230 4.11 12.29 -17.37
CA GLY A 230 3.10 11.89 -18.34
C GLY A 230 2.04 10.98 -17.73
N LEU A 231 1.51 10.08 -18.53
CA LEU A 231 0.47 9.14 -18.15
C LEU A 231 1.05 8.08 -17.22
N THR A 232 0.47 7.95 -16.03
CA THR A 232 0.85 6.92 -15.05
C THR A 232 -0.39 6.19 -14.52
N HIS A 233 -0.25 4.90 -14.29
CA HIS A 233 -1.23 4.07 -13.60
C HIS A 233 -1.44 4.52 -12.15
N GLY A 234 -0.35 4.89 -11.46
CA GLY A 234 -0.37 5.48 -10.12
C GLY A 234 -0.38 4.46 -8.97
N ASP A 235 -0.82 3.23 -9.24
CA ASP A 235 -0.82 2.06 -8.34
C ASP A 235 -0.41 0.76 -9.07
N LEU A 236 0.68 0.80 -9.84
CA LEU A 236 1.09 -0.34 -10.66
C LEU A 236 1.87 -1.39 -9.86
N HIS A 237 1.15 -2.37 -9.31
CA HIS A 237 1.75 -3.58 -8.74
C HIS A 237 1.46 -4.82 -9.60
N PRO A 238 2.21 -5.94 -9.44
CA PRO A 238 2.05 -7.15 -10.25
C PRO A 238 0.62 -7.71 -10.33
N ASP A 239 -0.20 -7.53 -9.30
CA ASP A 239 -1.59 -7.98 -9.32
C ASP A 239 -2.56 -7.09 -10.13
N ASN A 240 -2.15 -5.86 -10.47
CA ASN A 240 -2.89 -4.97 -11.38
C ASN A 240 -2.49 -5.15 -12.85
N ILE A 241 -1.70 -6.19 -13.14
CA ILE A 241 -1.25 -6.54 -14.49
C ILE A 241 -1.74 -7.96 -14.78
N ILE A 242 -2.63 -8.08 -15.75
CA ILE A 242 -3.16 -9.34 -16.24
C ILE A 242 -2.42 -9.75 -17.51
N VAL A 243 -1.90 -10.96 -17.54
CA VAL A 243 -1.21 -11.53 -18.71
C VAL A 243 -2.02 -12.68 -19.28
N PRO A 244 -2.48 -12.58 -20.54
CA PRO A 244 -3.23 -13.65 -21.18
C PRO A 244 -2.41 -14.94 -21.37
N VAL A 245 -3.08 -16.08 -21.29
CA VAL A 245 -2.52 -17.41 -21.54
C VAL A 245 -3.31 -18.07 -22.65
N ARG A 246 -2.72 -18.22 -23.84
CA ARG A 246 -3.37 -18.88 -24.99
C ARG A 246 -2.82 -20.27 -25.17
N ARG A 247 -3.69 -21.29 -25.05
CA ARG A 247 -3.30 -22.71 -25.21
C ARG A 247 -2.10 -23.11 -24.33
N GLY A 248 -2.08 -22.60 -23.09
CA GLY A 248 -0.99 -22.83 -22.13
C GLY A 248 0.27 -22.00 -22.37
N VAL A 249 0.30 -21.15 -23.40
CA VAL A 249 1.44 -20.26 -23.69
C VAL A 249 1.10 -18.85 -23.24
N LEU A 250 2.00 -18.28 -22.44
CA LEU A 250 1.90 -16.90 -21.97
C LEU A 250 2.05 -15.94 -23.16
N ASN A 251 1.22 -14.90 -23.23
CA ASN A 251 1.34 -13.84 -24.22
C ASN A 251 1.67 -12.52 -23.51
N GLU A 252 2.95 -12.34 -23.16
CA GLU A 252 3.45 -11.17 -22.43
C GLU A 252 3.14 -9.84 -23.13
N GLN A 253 3.09 -9.81 -24.46
CA GLN A 253 2.81 -8.59 -25.24
C GLN A 253 1.33 -8.20 -25.21
N ALA A 254 0.42 -9.08 -24.81
CA ALA A 254 -1.01 -8.79 -24.72
C ALA A 254 -1.46 -8.47 -23.29
N TYR A 255 -0.53 -8.04 -22.42
CA TYR A 255 -0.85 -7.69 -21.05
C TYR A 255 -1.95 -6.62 -20.98
N ARG A 256 -2.73 -6.63 -19.89
CA ARG A 256 -3.79 -5.67 -19.59
C ARG A 256 -3.58 -5.08 -18.21
N LEU A 257 -3.71 -3.76 -18.10
CA LEU A 257 -3.70 -2.99 -16.87
C LEU A 257 -5.13 -2.85 -16.37
N ILE A 258 -5.31 -3.12 -15.07
CA ILE A 258 -6.60 -3.02 -14.37
C ILE A 258 -6.46 -2.09 -13.16
N ASP A 259 -7.59 -1.65 -12.61
CA ASP A 259 -7.63 -0.73 -11.46
C ASP A 259 -6.97 0.64 -11.72
N LEU A 260 -7.51 1.36 -12.70
CA LEU A 260 -7.07 2.70 -13.10
C LEU A 260 -7.57 3.80 -12.15
N GLY A 261 -7.96 3.45 -10.92
CA GLY A 261 -8.48 4.39 -9.92
C GLY A 261 -7.46 5.39 -9.39
N SER A 262 -6.17 5.15 -9.63
CA SER A 262 -5.06 6.03 -9.25
C SER A 262 -4.41 6.72 -10.46
N PHE A 263 -5.02 6.60 -11.65
CA PHE A 263 -4.47 7.15 -12.88
C PHE A 263 -4.20 8.66 -12.79
N ARG A 264 -3.11 9.09 -13.44
CA ARG A 264 -2.73 10.50 -13.61
C ARG A 264 -2.26 10.79 -15.02
N GLU A 265 -2.55 12.00 -15.48
CA GLU A 265 -2.06 12.53 -16.76
C GLU A 265 -0.68 13.20 -16.67
N ASP A 266 -0.21 13.47 -15.45
CA ASP A 266 0.95 14.32 -15.16
C ASP A 266 1.93 13.68 -14.15
N GLY A 267 1.85 12.36 -13.94
CA GLY A 267 2.67 11.64 -12.97
C GLY A 267 4.13 11.49 -13.43
N ALA A 268 5.08 11.37 -12.50
CA ALA A 268 6.46 11.08 -12.85
C ALA A 268 6.57 9.70 -13.52
N LEU A 269 7.17 9.61 -14.71
CA LEU A 269 7.22 8.34 -15.47
C LEU A 269 7.93 7.19 -14.73
N SER A 270 8.85 7.52 -13.83
CA SER A 270 9.55 6.58 -12.96
C SER A 270 8.70 6.02 -11.81
N ARG A 271 7.52 6.60 -11.53
CA ARG A 271 6.63 6.20 -10.43
C ARG A 271 6.20 4.75 -10.55
N ASP A 272 5.61 4.39 -11.70
CA ASP A 272 5.10 3.04 -11.93
C ASP A 272 6.24 2.02 -12.03
N ILE A 273 7.39 2.42 -12.56
CA ILE A 273 8.62 1.61 -12.61
C ILE A 273 9.11 1.31 -11.19
N ALA A 274 9.22 2.32 -10.33
CA ALA A 274 9.61 2.12 -8.93
C ALA A 274 8.59 1.27 -8.17
N MET A 275 7.29 1.53 -8.35
CA MET A 275 6.23 0.74 -7.73
C MET A 275 6.31 -0.73 -8.15
N LEU A 276 6.53 -1.03 -9.43
CA LEU A 276 6.63 -2.38 -9.95
C LEU A 276 7.86 -3.12 -9.40
N VAL A 277 9.01 -2.44 -9.27
CA VAL A 277 10.21 -3.01 -8.63
C VAL A 277 9.94 -3.32 -7.15
N LEU A 278 9.39 -2.36 -6.39
CA LEU A 278 9.16 -2.50 -4.95
C LEU A 278 8.12 -3.58 -4.64
N SER A 279 6.96 -3.53 -5.30
CA SER A 279 5.90 -4.52 -5.13
C SER A 279 6.31 -5.90 -5.65
N GLY A 280 7.05 -5.97 -6.76
CA GLY A 280 7.61 -7.20 -7.31
C GLY A 280 8.59 -7.89 -6.36
N LEU A 281 9.33 -7.13 -5.54
CA LEU A 281 10.24 -7.64 -4.52
C LEU A 281 9.58 -7.98 -3.18
N ALA A 282 8.35 -7.53 -2.92
CA ALA A 282 7.70 -7.75 -1.64
C ALA A 282 7.66 -9.24 -1.21
N PRO A 283 7.39 -10.23 -2.10
CA PRO A 283 7.46 -11.65 -1.74
C PRO A 283 8.85 -12.13 -1.34
N VAL A 284 9.92 -11.52 -1.89
CA VAL A 284 11.31 -11.84 -1.58
C VAL A 284 11.70 -11.26 -0.22
N VAL A 285 11.41 -9.98 0.01
CA VAL A 285 11.77 -9.29 1.27
C VAL A 285 11.03 -9.85 2.49
N ARG A 286 9.82 -10.39 2.29
CA ARG A 286 9.04 -11.08 3.33
C ARG A 286 9.64 -12.40 3.77
N GLN A 287 10.46 -13.04 2.94
CA GLN A 287 11.10 -14.30 3.31
C GLN A 287 12.31 -14.02 4.22
N PRO A 288 12.55 -14.87 5.24
CA PRO A 288 13.77 -14.80 6.04
C PRO A 288 15.00 -14.91 5.14
N GLN A 289 15.94 -13.96 5.29
CA GLN A 289 17.19 -13.92 4.52
C GLN A 289 18.37 -13.68 5.48
N PRO A 290 19.57 -14.19 5.14
CA PRO A 290 20.80 -13.79 5.80
C PRO A 290 20.95 -12.26 5.82
N ALA A 291 21.46 -11.71 6.93
CA ALA A 291 21.63 -10.27 7.09
C ALA A 291 22.46 -9.65 5.94
N GLN A 292 23.50 -10.35 5.48
CA GLN A 292 24.30 -9.92 4.34
C GLN A 292 23.46 -9.80 3.06
N GLN A 293 22.69 -10.83 2.69
CA GLN A 293 21.82 -10.79 1.51
C GLN A 293 20.78 -9.67 1.59
N ARG A 294 20.17 -9.49 2.77
CA ARG A 294 19.20 -8.42 3.00
C ARG A 294 19.81 -7.02 2.80
N GLN A 295 21.07 -6.85 3.20
CA GLN A 295 21.82 -5.60 3.01
C GLN A 295 22.28 -5.41 1.56
N THR A 296 22.77 -6.47 0.91
CA THR A 296 23.15 -6.46 -0.50
C THR A 296 21.95 -6.16 -1.39
N LEU A 297 20.75 -6.65 -1.06
CA LEU A 297 19.55 -6.37 -1.83
C LEU A 297 19.17 -4.88 -1.81
N LEU A 298 19.39 -4.18 -0.69
CA LEU A 298 19.18 -2.72 -0.62
C LEU A 298 20.09 -1.99 -1.61
N ASP A 299 21.38 -2.36 -1.63
CA ASP A 299 22.36 -1.75 -2.52
C ASP A 299 22.07 -2.11 -3.98
N TYR A 300 21.69 -3.36 -4.25
CA TYR A 300 21.33 -3.84 -5.58
C TYR A 300 20.14 -3.11 -6.20
N VAL A 301 19.08 -2.86 -5.43
CA VAL A 301 17.90 -2.12 -5.92
C VAL A 301 18.25 -0.69 -6.34
N ILE A 302 19.24 -0.09 -5.69
CA ILE A 302 19.66 1.30 -5.93
C ILE A 302 20.62 1.36 -7.13
N ASP A 303 21.64 0.51 -7.10
CA ASP A 303 22.75 0.48 -8.02
C ASP A 303 23.14 -0.99 -8.32
N PRO A 304 22.49 -1.63 -9.31
CA PRO A 304 22.74 -3.02 -9.66
C PRO A 304 24.18 -3.20 -10.18
N HIS A 305 24.91 -4.14 -9.56
CA HIS A 305 26.27 -4.53 -9.95
C HIS A 305 26.42 -6.06 -9.90
N GLN A 306 27.27 -6.63 -10.75
CA GLN A 306 27.48 -8.08 -10.80
C GLN A 306 27.93 -8.66 -9.45
N ASP A 307 28.84 -7.98 -8.76
CA ASP A 307 29.35 -8.41 -7.44
C ASP A 307 28.23 -8.56 -6.39
N HIS A 308 27.18 -7.74 -6.49
CA HIS A 308 25.99 -7.85 -5.64
C HIS A 308 25.09 -9.02 -6.10
N ALA A 309 24.90 -9.17 -7.42
CA ALA A 309 24.07 -10.22 -8.00
C ALA A 309 24.56 -11.62 -7.61
N ASP A 310 25.88 -11.83 -7.54
CA ASP A 310 26.52 -13.10 -7.19
C ASP A 310 26.17 -13.58 -5.77
N VAL A 311 25.74 -12.68 -4.87
CA VAL A 311 25.38 -12.99 -3.48
C VAL A 311 23.86 -13.16 -3.30
N LEU A 312 23.07 -12.67 -4.26
CA LEU A 312 21.61 -12.60 -4.14
C LEU A 312 20.90 -13.82 -4.74
N PRO A 313 19.70 -14.17 -4.24
CA PRO A 313 18.86 -15.15 -4.93
C PRO A 313 18.55 -14.69 -6.35
N ALA A 314 18.74 -15.58 -7.33
CA ALA A 314 18.54 -15.26 -8.75
C ALA A 314 17.14 -14.71 -9.08
N ASP A 315 16.11 -15.07 -8.30
CA ASP A 315 14.77 -14.51 -8.46
C ASP A 315 14.68 -13.04 -8.05
N ALA A 316 15.40 -12.64 -7.01
CA ALA A 316 15.47 -11.24 -6.57
C ALA A 316 16.16 -10.38 -7.63
N VAL A 317 17.29 -10.88 -8.16
CA VAL A 317 18.05 -10.27 -9.26
C VAL A 317 17.15 -10.06 -10.47
N ARG A 318 16.53 -11.13 -10.98
CA ARG A 318 15.62 -11.04 -12.14
C ARG A 318 14.49 -10.03 -11.97
N ARG A 319 13.86 -9.97 -10.79
CA ARG A 319 12.74 -9.05 -10.51
C ARG A 319 13.16 -7.58 -10.60
N VAL A 320 14.40 -7.28 -10.22
CA VAL A 320 14.98 -5.93 -10.32
C VAL A 320 15.39 -5.63 -11.75
N ASP A 321 16.19 -6.50 -12.35
CA ASP A 321 16.84 -6.26 -13.64
C ASP A 321 15.82 -6.13 -14.77
N CYS A 322 14.83 -7.03 -14.84
CA CYS A 322 13.87 -7.03 -15.95
C CYS A 322 13.09 -5.71 -16.09
N VAL A 323 12.83 -5.03 -14.97
CA VAL A 323 12.13 -3.74 -14.96
C VAL A 323 13.13 -2.59 -15.13
N ARG A 324 14.21 -2.58 -14.35
CA ARG A 324 15.17 -1.47 -14.36
C ARG A 324 15.98 -1.39 -15.64
N ASP A 325 16.49 -2.51 -16.14
CA ASP A 325 17.35 -2.53 -17.33
C ASP A 325 16.52 -2.20 -18.57
N THR A 326 15.30 -2.73 -18.66
CA THR A 326 14.36 -2.35 -19.72
C THR A 326 14.04 -0.86 -19.69
N ALA A 327 13.78 -0.30 -18.51
CA ALA A 327 13.55 1.14 -18.38
C ALA A 327 14.80 1.95 -18.77
N ALA A 328 16.00 1.54 -18.32
CA ALA A 328 17.25 2.21 -18.65
C ALA A 328 17.61 2.13 -20.14
N GLU A 329 17.26 1.03 -20.81
CA GLU A 329 17.40 0.84 -22.26
C GLU A 329 16.50 1.83 -23.02
N VAL A 330 15.20 1.86 -22.69
CA VAL A 330 14.23 2.78 -23.32
C VAL A 330 14.61 4.24 -23.07
N MET A 331 15.07 4.54 -21.85
CA MET A 331 15.47 5.89 -21.45
C MET A 331 16.93 6.23 -21.81
N GLY A 332 17.57 5.50 -22.73
CA GLY A 332 19.01 5.59 -22.98
C GLY A 332 19.56 6.99 -23.23
N GLN A 333 18.84 7.87 -23.93
CA GLN A 333 19.24 9.27 -24.16
C GLN A 333 19.06 10.18 -22.92
N TRP A 334 18.33 9.70 -21.93
CA TRP A 334 17.92 10.36 -20.70
C TRP A 334 18.50 9.66 -19.45
N ARG A 335 19.51 8.81 -19.61
CA ARG A 335 19.99 7.89 -18.58
C ARG A 335 20.27 8.57 -17.23
N ASP A 336 21.06 9.63 -17.19
CA ASP A 336 21.46 10.23 -15.90
C ASP A 336 20.29 10.96 -15.21
N PRO A 337 19.53 11.86 -15.89
CA PRO A 337 18.34 12.45 -15.26
C PRO A 337 17.27 11.41 -14.89
N TRP A 338 17.11 10.36 -15.70
CA TRP A 338 16.21 9.25 -15.41
C TRP A 338 16.61 8.52 -14.14
N GLN A 339 17.91 8.25 -13.95
CA GLN A 339 18.40 7.59 -12.75
C GLN A 339 18.14 8.44 -11.51
N ASP A 340 18.38 9.76 -11.57
CA ASP A 340 18.06 10.68 -10.48
C ASP A 340 16.55 10.66 -10.15
N GLN A 341 15.70 10.68 -11.18
CA GLN A 341 14.25 10.61 -11.04
C GLN A 341 13.78 9.27 -10.43
N LEU A 342 14.34 8.15 -10.89
CA LEU A 342 14.05 6.81 -10.39
C LEU A 342 14.46 6.64 -8.92
N LEU A 343 15.61 7.18 -8.52
CA LEU A 343 16.04 7.15 -7.12
C LEU A 343 15.07 7.89 -6.20
N LEU A 344 14.56 9.06 -6.61
CA LEU A 344 13.53 9.76 -5.84
C LEU A 344 12.19 9.00 -5.83
N SER A 345 11.78 8.39 -6.95
CA SER A 345 10.59 7.52 -6.97
C SER A 345 10.76 6.29 -6.05
N LEU A 346 11.96 5.72 -5.95
CA LEU A 346 12.25 4.66 -4.99
C LEU A 346 12.19 5.17 -3.55
N THR A 347 12.69 6.38 -3.26
CA THR A 347 12.54 7.00 -1.94
C THR A 347 11.07 7.17 -1.58
N ALA A 348 10.27 7.79 -2.45
CA ALA A 348 8.84 8.00 -2.20
C ALA A 348 8.08 6.67 -2.08
N GLY A 349 8.27 5.76 -3.04
CA GLY A 349 7.62 4.45 -3.05
C GLY A 349 7.97 3.63 -1.81
N ALA A 350 9.24 3.56 -1.42
CA ALA A 350 9.64 2.81 -0.24
C ALA A 350 9.04 3.39 1.05
N LEU A 351 8.88 4.72 1.15
CA LEU A 351 8.13 5.34 2.26
C LEU A 351 6.65 4.95 2.25
N VAL A 352 6.00 4.88 1.10
CA VAL A 352 4.60 4.37 1.00
C VAL A 352 4.51 2.95 1.55
N PHE A 353 5.46 2.07 1.22
CA PHE A 353 5.47 0.69 1.75
C PHE A 353 5.62 0.63 3.28
N THR A 354 6.24 1.61 3.92
CA THR A 354 6.27 1.66 5.39
C THR A 354 4.88 1.81 6.00
N THR A 355 3.92 2.32 5.24
CA THR A 355 2.53 2.53 5.71
C THR A 355 1.66 1.29 5.62
N PHE A 356 2.08 0.26 4.86
CA PHE A 356 1.31 -0.96 4.69
C PHE A 356 1.37 -1.81 5.95
N SER A 357 0.29 -1.79 6.72
CA SER A 357 0.12 -2.54 7.96
C SER A 357 0.17 -4.07 7.77
N THR A 358 -0.15 -4.55 6.57
CA THR A 358 -0.07 -5.96 6.18
C THR A 358 1.37 -6.44 6.00
N LEU A 359 2.35 -5.53 5.94
CA LEU A 359 3.76 -5.88 5.93
C LEU A 359 4.27 -6.09 7.36
N PRO A 360 5.05 -7.16 7.59
CA PRO A 360 5.73 -7.36 8.86
C PRO A 360 6.57 -6.14 9.28
N PRO A 361 6.69 -5.88 10.60
CA PRO A 361 7.56 -4.84 11.17
C PRO A 361 8.94 -4.73 10.52
N ASP A 362 9.67 -5.85 10.41
CA ASP A 362 11.03 -5.88 9.86
C ASP A 362 11.08 -5.55 8.36
N VAL A 363 10.05 -5.94 7.60
CA VAL A 363 9.93 -5.64 6.17
C VAL A 363 9.70 -4.15 5.96
N ARG A 364 8.89 -3.51 6.80
CA ARG A 364 8.73 -2.04 6.79
C ARG A 364 10.02 -1.32 7.14
N ASP A 365 10.77 -1.83 8.13
CA ASP A 365 12.07 -1.27 8.49
C ASP A 365 13.09 -1.41 7.33
N TRP A 366 12.99 -2.48 6.52
CA TRP A 366 13.77 -2.64 5.30
C TRP A 366 13.44 -1.58 4.25
N TYR A 367 12.15 -1.33 3.97
CA TYR A 367 11.74 -0.27 3.04
C TYR A 367 12.13 1.12 3.54
N GLN A 368 12.08 1.36 4.85
CA GLN A 368 12.57 2.60 5.41
C GLN A 368 14.07 2.81 5.14
N LEU A 369 14.88 1.76 5.34
CA LEU A 369 16.30 1.82 5.05
C LEU A 369 16.57 2.01 3.54
N LEU A 370 15.76 1.38 2.69
CA LEU A 370 15.80 1.59 1.24
C LEU A 370 15.53 3.05 0.89
N ALA A 371 14.50 3.67 1.48
CA ALA A 371 14.16 5.06 1.22
C ALA A 371 15.34 6.01 1.54
N ALA A 372 15.98 5.81 2.69
CA ALA A 372 17.13 6.59 3.11
C ALA A 372 18.35 6.38 2.20
N ARG A 373 18.65 5.13 1.80
CA ARG A 373 19.77 4.82 0.89
C ARG A 373 19.54 5.30 -0.54
N ALA A 374 18.32 5.20 -1.07
CA ALA A 374 17.98 5.75 -2.38
C ALA A 374 18.12 7.28 -2.38
N GLY A 375 17.69 7.94 -1.29
CA GLY A 375 17.90 9.37 -1.09
C GLY A 375 19.37 9.74 -0.99
N GLU A 376 20.18 8.93 -0.30
CA GLU A 376 21.64 9.10 -0.22
C GLU A 376 22.30 9.02 -1.61
N ALA A 377 21.95 8.00 -2.39
CA ALA A 377 22.47 7.81 -3.74
C ALA A 377 22.12 8.98 -4.66
N PHE A 378 20.87 9.49 -4.57
CA PHE A 378 20.45 10.70 -5.27
C PHE A 378 21.27 11.92 -4.81
N LEU A 379 21.50 12.12 -3.52
CA LEU A 379 22.31 13.26 -3.06
C LEU A 379 23.77 13.15 -3.52
N ARG A 380 24.32 11.94 -3.61
CA ARG A 380 25.69 11.69 -4.10
C ARG A 380 25.85 11.95 -5.60
N SER A 381 24.87 11.60 -6.44
CA SER A 381 24.97 11.79 -7.90
C SER A 381 25.16 13.26 -8.31
N GLY A 382 24.67 14.20 -7.50
CA GLY A 382 24.77 15.64 -7.75
C GLY A 382 25.92 16.37 -7.07
N ALA A 383 26.74 15.69 -6.28
CA ALA A 383 27.73 16.32 -5.41
C ALA A 383 29.01 16.80 -6.14
N THR A 384 28.96 17.04 -7.45
CA THR A 384 30.09 17.51 -8.27
C THR A 384 30.49 18.98 -8.00
N GLY A 385 29.86 19.68 -7.04
CA GLY A 385 30.27 21.02 -6.60
C GLY A 385 30.11 21.25 -5.09
N THR A 386 31.19 21.69 -4.43
CA THR A 386 31.41 22.30 -3.08
C THR A 386 30.66 21.81 -1.83
N HIS A 387 29.58 21.04 -1.94
CA HIS A 387 28.92 20.40 -0.81
C HIS A 387 29.52 19.01 -0.63
N THR A 388 30.48 18.91 0.28
CA THR A 388 30.96 17.62 0.75
C THR A 388 29.81 16.90 1.46
N VAL A 389 29.21 15.91 0.80
CA VAL A 389 28.46 14.86 1.49
C VAL A 389 29.39 14.31 2.58
N PRO A 390 28.98 14.32 3.87
CA PRO A 390 29.84 13.83 4.94
C PRO A 390 30.26 12.39 4.65
N ARG A 391 31.52 12.21 4.24
CA ARG A 391 32.09 10.88 4.02
C ARG A 391 32.24 10.25 5.39
N ALA A 392 31.59 9.11 5.63
CA ALA A 392 31.74 8.35 6.86
C ALA A 392 33.25 8.14 7.12
N ARG A 393 33.75 8.70 8.23
CA ARG A 393 35.13 8.47 8.67
C ARG A 393 35.20 7.01 9.10
N SER A 394 35.90 6.17 8.34
CA SER A 394 36.32 4.85 8.78
C SER A 394 37.17 5.01 10.04
N ALA A 395 36.58 4.78 11.21
CA ALA A 395 37.35 4.72 12.45
C ALA A 395 38.19 3.43 12.43
N PRO A 396 39.50 3.47 12.72
CA PRO A 396 40.30 2.26 12.84
C PRO A 396 39.81 1.43 14.02
N ALA A 397 39.59 0.14 13.78
CA ALA A 397 39.16 -0.83 14.77
C ALA A 397 40.15 -0.87 15.93
N SER A 398 39.78 -0.24 17.05
CA SER A 398 40.48 -0.34 18.32
C SER A 398 39.61 -1.20 19.22
N VAL A 399 40.01 -2.45 19.42
CA VAL A 399 39.39 -3.41 20.33
C VAL A 399 39.69 -2.96 21.77
N PRO A 400 38.69 -2.76 22.66
CA PRO A 400 38.95 -2.69 24.09
C PRO A 400 38.73 -4.06 24.72
N SER A 401 39.80 -4.53 25.36
CA SER A 401 39.86 -5.70 26.22
C SER A 401 38.89 -5.56 27.39
N LEU A 402 38.11 -6.60 27.67
CA LEU A 402 37.32 -6.76 28.90
C LEU A 402 38.28 -6.99 30.07
N SER A 403 38.28 -6.08 31.06
CA SER A 403 38.87 -6.32 32.37
C SER A 403 37.81 -6.14 33.44
N GLU A 404 37.59 -7.22 34.18
CA GLU A 404 36.70 -7.30 35.34
C GLU A 404 37.21 -6.41 36.49
N GLY A 405 36.31 -5.64 37.10
CA GLY A 405 36.57 -4.87 38.31
C GLY A 405 35.26 -4.47 39.00
N ARG A 406 34.95 -5.14 40.11
CA ARG A 406 33.81 -4.88 41.02
C ARG A 406 33.95 -3.53 41.77
N PRO A 407 32.88 -3.02 42.42
CA PRO A 407 32.59 -1.59 42.52
C PRO A 407 32.97 -0.95 43.86
N THR A 408 33.10 0.38 43.85
CA THR A 408 33.03 1.24 45.04
C THR A 408 31.99 2.34 44.82
N PRO A 409 31.11 2.63 45.80
CA PRO A 409 30.08 3.66 45.68
C PRO A 409 30.55 4.98 46.28
N SER A 410 30.41 6.10 45.58
CA SER A 410 30.14 7.42 46.17
C SER A 410 30.13 8.50 45.08
N GLY A 411 29.10 9.35 45.08
CA GLY A 411 29.08 10.59 44.29
C GLY A 411 27.71 10.92 43.71
N ALA A 412 27.01 11.83 44.37
CA ALA A 412 25.67 12.33 44.05
C ALA A 412 25.51 12.91 42.62
N PRO A 413 24.28 12.94 42.07
CA PRO A 413 24.03 13.31 40.67
C PRO A 413 23.91 14.83 40.47
N PRO A 414 24.33 15.37 39.31
CA PRO A 414 23.90 16.69 38.88
C PRO A 414 22.45 16.62 38.34
N ARG A 415 21.61 17.53 38.83
CA ARG A 415 20.27 17.83 38.30
C ARG A 415 20.38 18.27 36.84
N ALA A 416 19.82 17.47 35.93
CA ALA A 416 19.47 17.89 34.58
C ALA A 416 17.94 17.90 34.46
N THR A 417 17.36 19.10 34.43
CA THR A 417 15.98 19.34 34.05
C THR A 417 15.89 19.34 32.52
N GLY A 418 15.50 18.20 31.94
CA GLY A 418 15.07 18.08 30.56
C GLY A 418 13.66 17.47 30.51
N PRO A 419 12.78 17.90 29.60
CA PRO A 419 11.41 17.43 29.54
C PRO A 419 11.40 15.99 29.02
N THR A 420 11.29 15.02 29.93
CA THR A 420 10.86 13.66 29.56
C THR A 420 9.46 13.77 28.97
N GLY A 421 9.34 13.64 27.65
CA GLY A 421 8.06 13.44 26.98
C GLY A 421 7.43 12.15 27.49
N ARG A 422 6.69 12.25 28.59
CA ARG A 422 5.80 11.18 29.05
C ARG A 422 4.79 10.96 27.93
N VAL A 423 4.85 9.81 27.28
CA VAL A 423 3.74 9.31 26.46
C VAL A 423 2.50 9.40 27.33
N ALA A 424 1.48 10.13 26.86
CA ALA A 424 0.25 10.32 27.63
C ALA A 424 -0.29 8.93 28.04
N PRO A 425 -0.64 8.70 29.32
CA PRO A 425 -1.15 7.41 29.80
C PRO A 425 -2.30 6.85 28.94
N GLU A 426 -3.08 7.74 28.32
CA GLU A 426 -4.18 7.44 27.41
C GLU A 426 -3.73 6.71 26.13
N ALA A 427 -2.59 7.09 25.54
CA ALA A 427 -2.07 6.45 24.32
C ALA A 427 -1.59 5.01 24.59
N LEU A 428 -1.01 4.77 25.77
CA LEU A 428 -0.61 3.43 26.21
C LEU A 428 -1.83 2.54 26.47
N LEU A 429 -2.89 3.11 27.06
CA LEU A 429 -4.13 2.40 27.35
C LEU A 429 -4.89 2.03 26.06
N ARG A 430 -5.00 2.97 25.12
CA ARG A 430 -5.57 2.76 23.79
C ARG A 430 -4.85 1.64 23.04
N ARG A 431 -3.51 1.66 23.07
CA ARG A 431 -2.69 0.61 22.47
C ARG A 431 -2.96 -0.76 23.10
N ALA A 432 -3.01 -0.83 24.43
CA ALA A 432 -3.26 -2.08 25.15
C ALA A 432 -4.64 -2.69 24.82
N LEU A 433 -5.67 -1.85 24.63
CA LEU A 433 -7.00 -2.32 24.21
C LEU A 433 -7.00 -2.90 22.79
N VAL A 434 -6.32 -2.23 21.85
CA VAL A 434 -6.22 -2.73 20.47
C VAL A 434 -5.45 -4.04 20.41
N GLU A 435 -4.33 -4.15 21.12
CA GLU A 435 -3.55 -5.39 21.19
C GLU A 435 -4.39 -6.54 21.79
N ALA A 436 -5.13 -6.28 22.89
CA ALA A 436 -6.01 -7.28 23.47
C ALA A 436 -7.17 -7.69 22.55
N LEU A 437 -7.69 -6.76 21.73
CA LEU A 437 -8.71 -7.08 20.72
C LEU A 437 -8.15 -7.84 19.52
N GLU A 438 -6.90 -7.61 19.13
CA GLU A 438 -6.25 -8.36 18.04
C GLU A 438 -6.03 -9.82 18.41
N ASP A 439 -5.64 -10.07 19.67
CA ASP A 439 -5.39 -11.43 20.17
C ASP A 439 -6.69 -12.21 20.41
N LEU A 440 -7.83 -11.52 20.53
CA LEU A 440 -9.12 -12.15 20.81
C LEU A 440 -9.69 -12.87 19.57
N PRO A 441 -9.93 -14.19 19.60
CA PRO A 441 -10.40 -14.93 18.43
C PRO A 441 -11.70 -14.38 17.81
N ALA A 442 -12.64 -13.93 18.65
CA ALA A 442 -13.90 -13.35 18.21
C ALA A 442 -13.74 -12.02 17.45
N MET A 443 -12.58 -11.36 17.55
CA MET A 443 -12.25 -10.12 16.86
C MET A 443 -11.21 -10.34 15.75
N ALA A 444 -10.32 -11.33 15.87
CA ALA A 444 -9.38 -11.71 14.82
C ALA A 444 -10.09 -12.31 13.59
N ASP A 445 -11.06 -13.20 13.83
CA ASP A 445 -11.86 -13.82 12.77
C ASP A 445 -12.86 -12.81 12.16
N PRO A 446 -12.87 -12.58 10.83
CA PRO A 446 -13.76 -11.61 10.19
C PRO A 446 -15.26 -11.88 10.42
N GLY A 447 -15.68 -13.15 10.41
CA GLY A 447 -17.10 -13.52 10.59
C GLY A 447 -17.59 -13.27 12.00
N SER A 448 -16.80 -13.69 12.99
CA SER A 448 -17.06 -13.47 14.41
C SER A 448 -17.00 -11.98 14.77
N ARG A 449 -16.04 -11.23 14.20
CA ARG A 449 -15.93 -9.78 14.37
C ARG A 449 -17.17 -9.07 13.84
N GLU A 450 -17.66 -9.46 12.68
CA GLU A 450 -18.90 -8.93 12.11
C GLU A 450 -20.11 -9.23 13.02
N ALA A 451 -20.15 -10.41 13.64
CA ALA A 451 -21.18 -10.73 14.63
C ALA A 451 -21.12 -9.84 15.87
N VAL A 452 -19.92 -9.51 16.37
CA VAL A 452 -19.72 -8.54 17.46
C VAL A 452 -20.20 -7.15 17.03
N LEU A 453 -19.80 -6.67 15.85
CA LEU A 453 -20.14 -5.33 15.38
C LEU A 453 -21.64 -5.15 15.13
N ARG A 454 -22.34 -6.19 14.64
CA ARG A 454 -23.81 -6.20 14.49
C ARG A 454 -24.56 -6.15 15.83
N ARG A 455 -23.91 -6.54 16.93
CA ARG A 455 -24.48 -6.49 18.28
C ARG A 455 -24.29 -5.14 18.97
N LEU A 456 -23.43 -4.28 18.45
CA LEU A 456 -23.28 -2.93 18.97
C LEU A 456 -24.56 -2.11 18.73
N PRO A 457 -24.90 -1.18 19.66
CA PRO A 457 -25.91 -0.15 19.40
C PRO A 457 -25.71 0.51 18.04
N ARG A 458 -26.78 0.66 17.26
CA ARG A 458 -26.72 1.17 15.87
C ARG A 458 -25.89 2.45 15.73
N ARG A 459 -25.99 3.37 16.70
CA ARG A 459 -25.22 4.64 16.75
C ARG A 459 -23.70 4.45 16.81
N LEU A 460 -23.23 3.40 17.49
CA LEU A 460 -21.81 3.02 17.52
C LEU A 460 -21.44 2.33 16.22
N ALA A 461 -22.23 1.32 15.81
CA ALA A 461 -21.98 0.51 14.62
C ALA A 461 -21.75 1.35 13.34
N VAL A 462 -22.57 2.38 13.11
CA VAL A 462 -22.44 3.26 11.93
C VAL A 462 -21.31 4.29 12.02
N SER A 463 -20.78 4.52 13.22
CA SER A 463 -19.72 5.51 13.48
C SER A 463 -18.32 4.89 13.52
N ILE A 464 -18.23 3.56 13.41
CA ILE A 464 -16.96 2.84 13.37
C ILE A 464 -16.45 2.85 11.93
N PRO A 465 -15.28 3.44 11.66
CA PRO A 465 -14.71 3.42 10.32
C PRO A 465 -14.36 1.99 9.93
N ARG A 466 -14.93 1.54 8.81
CA ARG A 466 -14.73 0.19 8.30
C ARG A 466 -13.43 0.12 7.54
N SER A 467 -12.64 -0.90 7.83
CA SER A 467 -11.35 -1.12 7.21
C SER A 467 -11.10 -2.61 7.02
N ALA A 468 -10.59 -3.00 5.86
CA ALA A 468 -10.16 -4.37 5.60
C ALA A 468 -8.91 -4.76 6.43
N ILE A 469 -8.16 -3.77 6.92
CA ILE A 469 -7.05 -3.97 7.85
C ILE A 469 -7.63 -4.06 9.26
N LEU A 470 -7.54 -5.27 9.85
CA LEU A 470 -8.01 -5.57 11.22
C LEU A 470 -7.62 -4.48 12.21
N ARG A 471 -6.32 -4.16 12.32
CA ARG A 471 -5.85 -3.17 13.30
C ARG A 471 -6.43 -1.78 13.12
N VAL A 472 -6.65 -1.33 11.88
CA VAL A 472 -7.22 -0.01 11.60
C VAL A 472 -8.71 0.01 11.96
N GLU A 473 -9.43 -1.07 11.67
CA GLU A 473 -10.82 -1.24 12.09
C GLU A 473 -10.93 -1.30 13.63
N LEU A 474 -10.02 -2.03 14.30
CA LEU A 474 -9.97 -2.10 15.76
C LEU A 474 -9.58 -0.76 16.40
N LEU A 475 -8.65 0.00 15.80
CA LEU A 475 -8.33 1.36 16.24
C LEU A 475 -9.54 2.29 16.13
N GLY A 476 -10.21 2.26 14.98
CA GLY A 476 -11.45 3.01 14.77
C GLY A 476 -12.54 2.60 15.75
N LEU A 477 -12.72 1.31 15.97
CA LEU A 477 -13.66 0.75 16.94
C LEU A 477 -13.38 1.24 18.36
N VAL A 478 -12.12 1.16 18.82
CA VAL A 478 -11.72 1.62 20.15
C VAL A 478 -11.93 3.13 20.28
N ASP A 479 -11.58 3.93 19.27
CA ASP A 479 -11.78 5.38 19.28
C ASP A 479 -13.26 5.75 19.36
N THR A 480 -14.09 5.10 18.55
CA THR A 480 -15.54 5.29 18.60
C THR A 480 -16.08 4.87 19.97
N CYS A 481 -15.64 3.75 20.53
CA CYS A 481 -16.12 3.27 21.83
C CYS A 481 -15.66 4.13 23.01
N ILE A 482 -14.50 4.79 22.93
CA ILE A 482 -14.03 5.77 23.92
C ILE A 482 -14.82 7.08 23.78
N THR A 483 -15.07 7.53 22.55
CA THR A 483 -15.75 8.81 22.28
C THR A 483 -17.21 8.81 22.73
N PHE A 484 -17.88 7.67 22.61
CA PHE A 484 -19.31 7.56 22.94
C PHE A 484 -19.52 7.07 24.38
N HIS A 485 -20.37 7.77 25.13
CA HIS A 485 -20.72 7.37 26.50
C HIS A 485 -21.27 5.94 26.57
N GLY A 486 -20.58 5.07 27.30
CA GLY A 486 -20.91 3.65 27.45
C GLY A 486 -20.48 2.76 26.26
N GLY A 487 -19.70 3.29 25.32
CA GLY A 487 -19.26 2.57 24.13
C GLY A 487 -18.39 1.36 24.42
N LEU A 488 -17.41 1.49 25.34
CA LEU A 488 -16.56 0.37 25.76
C LEU A 488 -17.35 -0.74 26.49
N ARG A 489 -18.39 -0.38 27.25
CA ARG A 489 -19.29 -1.34 27.89
C ARG A 489 -20.12 -2.10 26.87
N ALA A 490 -20.71 -1.40 25.91
CA ALA A 490 -21.46 -2.02 24.83
C ALA A 490 -20.57 -2.97 23.99
N LEU A 491 -19.31 -2.59 23.76
CA LEU A 491 -18.32 -3.45 23.11
C LEU A 491 -18.03 -4.71 23.92
N TRP A 492 -17.80 -4.58 25.22
CA TRP A 492 -17.59 -5.72 26.10
C TRP A 492 -18.79 -6.67 26.14
N GLU A 493 -20.01 -6.16 26.22
CA GLU A 493 -21.25 -6.96 26.21
C GLU A 493 -21.43 -7.69 24.87
N ALA A 494 -21.17 -7.02 23.75
CA ALA A 494 -21.21 -7.63 22.42
C ALA A 494 -20.17 -8.74 22.27
N ILE A 495 -18.94 -8.50 22.73
CA ILE A 495 -17.86 -9.50 22.73
C ILE A 495 -18.21 -10.68 23.62
N SER A 496 -18.69 -10.45 24.84
CA SER A 496 -19.03 -11.52 25.80
C SER A 496 -20.17 -12.42 25.30
N PHE A 497 -21.00 -11.91 24.40
CA PHE A 497 -22.05 -12.69 23.77
C PHE A 497 -21.50 -13.64 22.69
N VAL A 498 -20.49 -13.21 21.94
CA VAL A 498 -19.89 -13.99 20.84
C VAL A 498 -18.79 -14.93 21.35
N ASP A 499 -18.00 -14.48 22.32
CA ASP A 499 -16.94 -15.25 22.98
C ASP A 499 -17.36 -15.69 24.38
N THR A 500 -17.73 -16.96 24.51
CA THR A 500 -18.26 -17.52 25.76
C THR A 500 -17.19 -17.86 26.80
N GLY A 501 -15.88 -17.74 26.53
CA GLY A 501 -14.89 -18.03 27.56
C GLY A 501 -13.43 -18.25 27.14
N THR A 502 -12.87 -17.46 26.23
CA THR A 502 -11.43 -17.52 25.96
C THR A 502 -10.59 -16.82 27.03
N ARG A 503 -9.32 -17.21 27.16
CA ARG A 503 -8.36 -16.57 28.07
C ARG A 503 -8.06 -15.14 27.64
N GLU A 504 -8.04 -14.91 26.33
CA GLU A 504 -7.81 -13.62 25.68
C GLU A 504 -8.94 -12.63 26.03
N ARG A 505 -10.17 -13.13 26.19
CA ARG A 505 -11.31 -12.34 26.69
C ARG A 505 -11.05 -11.79 28.10
N ASP A 506 -10.45 -12.58 28.98
CA ASP A 506 -10.11 -12.13 30.34
C ASP A 506 -8.98 -11.09 30.34
N VAL A 507 -8.03 -11.20 29.40
CA VAL A 507 -6.98 -10.19 29.16
C VAL A 507 -7.59 -8.88 28.69
N LEU A 508 -8.55 -8.92 27.75
CA LEU A 508 -9.30 -7.75 27.32
C LEU A 508 -10.08 -7.13 28.49
N PHE A 509 -10.74 -7.94 29.31
CA PHE A 509 -11.45 -7.43 30.49
C PHE A 509 -10.51 -6.71 31.47
N ALA A 510 -9.35 -7.29 31.75
CA ALA A 510 -8.34 -6.68 32.60
C ALA A 510 -7.80 -5.36 32.02
N ALA A 511 -7.70 -5.24 30.70
CA ALA A 511 -7.34 -4.00 30.02
C ALA A 511 -8.46 -2.95 30.14
N LEU A 512 -9.73 -3.34 29.96
CA LEU A 512 -10.90 -2.48 30.10
C LEU A 512 -11.06 -1.92 31.52
N LEU A 513 -10.78 -2.71 32.57
CA LEU A 513 -10.83 -2.24 33.97
C LEU A 513 -9.80 -1.14 34.29
N ARG A 514 -8.77 -0.97 33.45
CA ARG A 514 -7.80 0.13 33.58
C ARG A 514 -8.31 1.44 32.97
N VAL A 515 -9.45 1.41 32.26
CA VAL A 515 -10.12 2.58 31.71
C VAL A 515 -11.10 3.14 32.75
N PRO A 516 -10.88 4.36 33.28
CA PRO A 516 -11.70 4.93 34.35
C PRO A 516 -13.20 4.95 34.03
N GLU A 517 -13.56 5.28 32.80
CA GLU A 517 -14.94 5.38 32.31
C GLU A 517 -15.65 4.02 32.35
N PHE A 518 -14.94 2.92 32.05
CA PHE A 518 -15.49 1.57 32.10
C PHE A 518 -15.70 1.10 33.54
N SER A 519 -14.74 1.38 34.43
CA SER A 519 -14.80 0.99 35.85
C SER A 519 -15.88 1.71 36.65
N GLN A 520 -16.13 2.99 36.37
CA GLN A 520 -17.21 3.76 37.02
C GLN A 520 -18.61 3.23 36.64
N GLN A 521 -18.77 2.69 35.44
CA GLN A 521 -20.03 2.14 34.94
C GLN A 521 -20.35 0.73 35.48
N GLN A 522 -19.35 0.00 35.99
CA GLN A 522 -19.55 -1.30 36.65
C GLN A 522 -20.19 -1.14 38.04
N GLY A 523 -19.76 -0.14 38.82
CA GLY A 523 -20.24 0.08 40.18
C GLY A 523 -21.69 0.57 40.29
N SER A 524 -22.27 1.09 39.20
CA SER A 524 -23.62 1.66 39.16
C SER A 524 -24.74 0.64 38.89
N ASN A 525 -24.40 -0.60 38.51
CA ASN A 525 -25.36 -1.70 38.27
C ASN A 525 -25.38 -2.77 39.39
N GLY A 526 -24.54 -2.61 40.42
CA GLY A 526 -24.43 -3.53 41.56
C GLY A 526 -24.95 -2.98 42.89
N ALA A 527 -25.70 -1.86 42.87
CA ALA A 527 -26.31 -1.23 44.02
C ALA A 527 -27.84 -1.25 43.93
#